data_AF-A0A965SL67-F1
#
_entry.id   AF-A0A965SL67-F1
#
_cell.length_a   1.000
_cell.length_b   1.000
_cell.length_c   1.000
_cell.angle_alpha   90.00
_cell.angle_beta   90.00
_cell.angle_gamma   90.00
#
_symmetry.space_group_name_H-M   'P 1'
#
loop_
_entity.id
_entity.type
_entity.pdbx_description
1 polymer ?
#
loop_
_entity_poly.entity_id
_entity_poly.type
_entity_poly.pdbx_seq_one_letter_code
_entity_poly.pdbx_strand_id
1 'polypeptide(L)'
;MKKQFANAFDQIDIFATPTGLTTAVPLTEVNPSAPPVHFTRILNVLDMCGVSVPVGLDAQSLPIGFQMGTAGGRDAFLIEVATAFQTLTQFHLANPQPKN
;
A
#
# COMPACT_ATOMS: atom_id res chain seq x y z
N MET A 1 -2.62 -13.37 18.53
CA MET A 1 -2.27 -12.33 17.54
C MET A 1 -3.50 -11.61 16.96
N LYS A 2 -4.38 -12.24 16.16
CA LYS A 2 -5.56 -11.56 15.59
C LYS A 2 -6.43 -10.83 16.61
N LYS A 3 -6.82 -11.49 17.71
CA LYS A 3 -7.59 -10.85 18.81
C LYS A 3 -6.85 -9.71 19.51
N GLN A 4 -5.52 -9.78 19.62
CA GLN A 4 -4.73 -8.71 20.25
C GLN A 4 -4.65 -7.48 19.35
N PHE A 5 -4.55 -7.69 18.03
CA PHE A 5 -4.58 -6.61 17.05
C PHE A 5 -5.97 -6.04 16.85
N ALA A 6 -7.02 -6.85 16.92
CA ALA A 6 -8.41 -6.37 16.83
C ALA A 6 -8.66 -5.25 17.85
N ASN A 7 -8.30 -5.47 19.12
CA ASN A 7 -8.45 -4.47 20.17
C ASN A 7 -7.60 -3.20 19.94
N ALA A 8 -6.44 -3.32 19.29
CA ALA A 8 -5.60 -2.17 18.95
C ALA A 8 -6.20 -1.34 17.80
N PHE A 9 -7.02 -1.97 16.95
CA PHE A 9 -7.74 -1.33 15.85
C PHE A 9 -9.13 -0.81 16.24
N ASP A 10 -9.61 -1.06 17.47
CA ASP A 10 -10.92 -0.54 17.94
C ASP A 10 -11.02 0.99 17.86
N GLN A 11 -9.89 1.70 17.94
CA GLN A 11 -9.82 3.16 17.86
C GLN A 11 -9.19 3.67 16.55
N ILE A 12 -8.94 2.78 15.59
CA ILE A 12 -8.27 3.11 14.32
C ILE A 12 -9.14 2.67 13.16
N ASP A 13 -9.71 3.63 12.44
CA ASP A 13 -10.47 3.34 11.23
C ASP A 13 -9.59 2.79 10.10
N ILE A 14 -8.40 3.38 9.94
CA ILE A 14 -7.46 3.08 8.86
C ILE A 14 -6.04 3.28 9.39
N PHE A 15 -5.12 2.42 8.99
CA PHE A 15 -3.69 2.68 9.09
C PHE A 15 -3.09 2.80 7.70
N ALA A 16 -1.97 3.51 7.60
CA ALA A 16 -1.29 3.68 6.33
C ALA A 16 0.22 3.53 6.43
N THR A 17 0.81 2.97 5.37
CA THR A 17 2.26 2.70 5.25
C THR A 17 2.68 2.88 3.79
N PRO A 18 3.98 3.01 3.47
CA PRO A 18 4.44 2.66 2.14
C PRO A 18 3.99 1.24 1.76
N THR A 19 3.71 0.99 0.49
CA THR A 19 3.37 -0.36 0.01
C THR A 19 4.62 -1.23 -0.10
N GLY A 20 5.66 -0.70 -0.75
CA GLY A 20 6.97 -1.34 -0.91
C GLY A 20 8.02 -0.69 -0.01
N LEU A 21 9.11 -1.44 0.25
CA LEU A 21 10.31 -0.87 0.90
C LEU A 21 11.10 0.05 -0.04
N THR A 22 11.03 -0.25 -1.33
CA THR A 22 11.67 0.49 -2.43
C THR A 22 10.67 0.58 -3.59
N THR A 23 10.99 1.43 -4.57
CA THR A 23 10.43 1.30 -5.90
C THR A 23 10.93 0.01 -6.58
N ALA A 24 10.47 -0.24 -7.81
CA ALA A 24 10.86 -1.43 -8.56
C ALA A 24 12.39 -1.51 -8.70
N VAL A 25 12.93 -2.70 -8.44
CA VAL A 25 14.35 -3.02 -8.68
C VAL A 25 14.52 -3.68 -10.05
N PRO A 26 15.72 -3.61 -10.66
CA PRO A 26 16.00 -4.37 -11.88
C PRO A 26 15.76 -5.86 -11.70
N LEU A 27 15.33 -6.56 -12.76
CA LEU A 27 15.06 -7.99 -12.72
C LEU A 27 16.28 -8.82 -12.28
N THR A 28 17.47 -8.38 -12.67
CA THR A 28 18.77 -8.99 -12.29
C THR A 28 19.07 -8.89 -10.80
N GLU A 29 18.42 -7.97 -10.08
CA GLU A 29 18.62 -7.73 -8.65
C GLU A 29 17.51 -8.33 -7.78
N VAL A 30 16.51 -8.98 -8.39
CA VAL A 30 15.43 -9.64 -7.65
C VAL A 30 15.99 -10.80 -6.84
N ASN A 31 15.76 -10.77 -5.53
CA ASN A 31 16.11 -11.85 -4.61
C ASN A 31 14.85 -12.66 -4.22
N PRO A 32 14.66 -13.89 -4.74
CA PRO A 32 13.49 -14.72 -4.42
C PRO A 32 13.40 -15.11 -2.93
N SER A 33 14.52 -15.13 -2.21
CA SER A 33 14.56 -15.48 -0.79
C SER A 33 14.17 -14.32 0.14
N ALA A 34 14.06 -13.10 -0.39
CA ALA A 34 13.73 -11.90 0.38
C ALA A 34 12.57 -11.12 -0.28
N PRO A 35 11.33 -11.64 -0.23
CA PRO A 35 10.20 -10.99 -0.88
C PRO A 35 9.89 -9.62 -0.26
N PRO A 36 9.61 -8.58 -1.06
CA PRO A 36 9.40 -7.20 -0.59
C PRO A 36 8.00 -6.98 0.02
N VAL A 37 7.57 -7.84 0.93
CA VAL A 37 6.20 -7.89 1.49
C VAL A 37 6.10 -7.38 2.92
N HIS A 38 7.10 -6.61 3.37
CA HIS A 38 7.24 -6.22 4.78
C HIS A 38 6.00 -5.50 5.31
N PHE A 39 5.47 -4.54 4.55
CA PHE A 39 4.29 -3.78 4.95
C PHE A 39 2.97 -4.42 4.51
N THR A 40 2.96 -5.22 3.45
CA THR A 40 1.71 -5.81 2.91
C THR A 40 1.27 -7.06 3.68
N ARG A 41 2.24 -7.83 4.20
CA ARG A 41 1.96 -9.13 4.85
C ARG A 41 1.10 -9.03 6.12
N ILE A 42 1.11 -7.89 6.82
CA ILE A 42 0.29 -7.72 8.03
C ILE A 42 -1.20 -7.86 7.72
N LEU A 43 -1.65 -7.36 6.56
CA LEU A 43 -3.04 -7.43 6.15
C LEU A 43 -3.49 -8.88 5.92
N ASN A 44 -2.64 -9.68 5.27
CA ASN A 44 -2.90 -11.09 5.02
C ASN A 44 -2.99 -11.89 6.32
N VAL A 45 -2.08 -11.62 7.27
CA VAL A 45 -2.02 -12.37 8.54
C VAL A 45 -3.19 -12.01 9.46
N LEU A 46 -3.75 -10.81 9.34
CA LEU A 46 -4.83 -10.32 10.18
C LEU A 46 -6.22 -10.40 9.52
N ASP A 47 -6.33 -10.96 8.31
CA ASP A 47 -7.57 -10.98 7.50
C ASP A 47 -8.20 -9.58 7.34
N MET A 48 -7.35 -8.58 7.08
CA MET A 48 -7.76 -7.18 6.93
C MET A 48 -7.99 -6.82 5.46
N CYS A 49 -8.71 -5.72 5.23
CA CYS A 49 -8.87 -5.13 3.91
C CYS A 49 -7.69 -4.18 3.63
N GLY A 50 -7.21 -4.17 2.38
CA GLY A 50 -6.06 -3.38 1.95
C GLY A 50 -6.24 -2.78 0.56
N VAL A 51 -5.73 -1.57 0.37
CA VAL A 51 -5.65 -0.91 -0.94
C VAL A 51 -4.30 -0.20 -1.07
N SER A 52 -3.72 -0.20 -2.27
CA SER A 52 -2.53 0.58 -2.59
C SER A 52 -2.88 1.60 -3.66
N VAL A 53 -2.57 2.87 -3.40
CA VAL A 53 -2.76 3.99 -4.34
C VAL A 53 -1.42 4.65 -4.67
N PRO A 54 -1.25 5.29 -5.84
CA PRO A 54 -0.01 5.99 -6.17
C PRO A 54 0.12 7.27 -5.32
N VAL A 55 1.33 7.54 -4.83
CA VAL A 55 1.66 8.78 -4.08
C VAL A 55 2.77 9.62 -4.73
N GLY A 56 3.25 9.20 -5.89
CA GLY A 56 4.28 9.92 -6.63
C GLY A 56 5.23 8.99 -7.38
N LEU A 57 6.32 9.58 -7.85
CA LEU A 57 7.42 8.90 -8.52
C LEU A 57 8.71 9.15 -7.74
N ASP A 58 9.66 8.22 -7.82
CA ASP A 58 11.02 8.45 -7.34
C ASP A 58 11.86 9.27 -8.35
N ALA A 59 13.15 9.44 -8.06
CA ALA A 59 14.08 10.19 -8.92
C ALA A 59 14.35 9.52 -10.29
N GLN A 60 13.99 8.24 -10.43
CA GLN A 60 14.12 7.41 -11.61
C GLN A 60 12.79 7.31 -12.39
N SER A 61 11.77 8.07 -11.99
CA SER A 61 10.42 8.05 -12.56
C SER A 61 9.66 6.74 -12.30
N LEU A 62 10.01 5.98 -11.25
CA LEU A 62 9.31 4.76 -10.86
C LEU A 62 8.17 5.05 -9.87
N PRO A 63 6.98 4.43 -10.03
CA PRO A 63 5.85 4.65 -9.13
C PRO A 63 6.10 4.24 -7.68
N ILE A 64 5.67 5.09 -6.75
CA ILE A 64 5.65 4.82 -5.30
C ILE A 64 4.22 4.51 -4.86
N GLY A 65 4.03 3.37 -4.20
CA GLY A 65 2.74 2.95 -3.64
C GLY A 65 2.55 3.36 -2.18
N PHE A 66 1.34 3.80 -1.86
CA PHE A 66 0.86 4.08 -0.51
C PHE A 66 -0.27 3.11 -0.14
N GLN A 67 -0.01 2.27 0.86
CA GLN A 67 -0.95 1.27 1.35
C GLN A 67 -1.82 1.85 2.45
N MET A 68 -3.12 1.63 2.35
CA MET A 68 -4.10 1.87 3.41
C MET A 68 -4.76 0.54 3.79
N GLY A 69 -4.98 0.32 5.08
CA GLY A 69 -5.60 -0.89 5.59
C GLY A 69 -6.64 -0.62 6.67
N THR A 70 -7.69 -1.44 6.70
CA THR A 70 -8.79 -1.35 7.67
C THR A 70 -9.24 -2.76 8.11
N ALA A 71 -10.12 -2.85 9.10
CA ALA A 71 -10.68 -4.12 9.54
C ALA A 71 -11.33 -4.90 8.39
N GLY A 72 -11.28 -6.23 8.45
CA GLY A 72 -11.89 -7.10 7.43
C GLY A 72 -13.39 -6.83 7.23
N GLY A 73 -13.85 -6.91 5.98
CA GLY A 73 -15.24 -6.65 5.60
C GLY A 73 -15.61 -5.18 5.43
N ARG A 74 -14.63 -4.26 5.50
CA ARG A 74 -14.83 -2.81 5.29
C ARG A 74 -14.34 -2.34 3.92
N ASP A 75 -14.38 -3.19 2.90
CA ASP A 75 -13.88 -2.89 1.55
C ASP A 75 -14.51 -1.63 0.94
N ALA A 76 -15.84 -1.48 1.06
CA ALA A 76 -16.55 -0.30 0.54
C ALA A 76 -16.06 1.01 1.18
N PHE A 77 -15.87 1.00 2.50
CA PHE A 77 -15.32 2.12 3.24
C PHE A 77 -13.88 2.43 2.84
N LEU A 78 -13.04 1.40 2.69
CA LEU A 78 -11.65 1.58 2.27
C LEU A 78 -11.55 2.16 0.85
N ILE A 79 -12.42 1.72 -0.05
CA ILE A 79 -12.52 2.25 -1.42
C ILE A 79 -13.01 3.70 -1.43
N GLU A 80 -13.97 4.06 -0.57
CA GLU A 80 -14.41 5.46 -0.42
C GLU A 80 -13.24 6.37 -0.01
N VAL A 81 -12.46 5.94 0.97
CA VAL A 81 -11.28 6.69 1.42
C VAL A 81 -10.22 6.79 0.31
N ALA A 82 -9.92 5.69 -0.36
CA ALA A 82 -8.96 5.68 -1.47
C ALA A 82 -9.44 6.58 -2.62
N THR A 83 -10.74 6.60 -2.89
CA THR A 83 -11.35 7.49 -3.89
C THR A 83 -11.20 8.95 -3.48
N ALA A 84 -11.49 9.29 -2.22
CA ALA A 84 -11.28 10.65 -1.71
C ALA A 84 -9.80 11.08 -1.80
N PHE A 85 -8.85 10.20 -1.47
CA PHE A 85 -7.43 10.48 -1.68
C PHE A 85 -7.10 10.72 -3.16
N GLN A 86 -7.63 9.88 -4.05
CA GLN A 86 -7.41 10.01 -5.48
C GLN A 86 -7.99 11.32 -6.05
N THR A 87 -9.17 11.75 -5.62
CA THR A 87 -9.80 13.00 -6.11
C THR A 87 -9.09 14.25 -5.60
N LEU A 88 -8.42 14.18 -4.46
CA LEU A 88 -7.62 15.26 -3.88
C LEU A 88 -6.18 15.31 -4.41
N THR A 89 -5.76 14.34 -5.22
CA THR A 89 -4.39 14.24 -5.75
C THR A 89 -4.40 13.99 -7.27
N GLN A 90 -3.23 14.03 -7.90
CA GLN A 90 -3.08 13.79 -9.34
C GLN A 90 -2.09 12.67 -9.67
N PHE A 91 -1.62 11.93 -8.67
CA PHE A 91 -0.61 10.88 -8.87
C PHE A 91 -1.08 9.77 -9.82
N HIS A 92 -2.39 9.50 -9.85
CA HIS A 92 -3.03 8.54 -10.73
C HIS A 92 -3.04 8.97 -12.22
N LEU A 93 -2.73 10.23 -12.52
CA LEU A 93 -2.63 10.76 -13.88
C LEU A 93 -1.20 10.72 -14.42
N ALA A 94 -0.21 10.34 -13.60
CA ALA A 94 1.17 10.24 -14.03
C ALA A 94 1.32 9.17 -15.11
N ASN A 95 2.06 9.51 -16.18
CA ASN A 95 2.47 8.57 -17.22
C ASN A 95 4.00 8.38 -17.14
N PRO A 96 4.49 7.55 -16.20
CA PRO A 96 5.91 7.40 -15.95
C PRO A 96 6.64 6.85 -17.17
N GLN A 97 7.79 7.44 -17.47
CA GLN A 97 8.76 6.94 -18.44
C GLN A 97 9.99 6.49 -17.64
N PRO A 98 10.11 5.19 -17.32
CA PRO A 98 11.27 4.68 -16.60
C PRO A 98 12.54 5.05 -17.36
N LYS A 99 13.55 5.55 -16.64
CA LYS A 99 14.86 5.80 -17.23
C LYS A 99 15.51 4.43 -17.48
N ASN A 100 15.79 4.12 -18.75
CA ASN A 100 16.51 2.93 -19.17
C ASN A 100 17.89 2.84 -18.52
#